data_AF-D3SUT6-F1
#
_entry.id   AF-D3SUT6-F1
#
_cell.length_a   1.000
_cell.length_b   1.000
_cell.length_c   1.000
_cell.angle_alpha   90.00
_cell.angle_beta   90.00
_cell.angle_gamma   90.00
#
_symmetry.space_group_name_H-M   'P 1'
#
loop_
_entity.id
_entity.type
_entity.pdbx_description
1 polymer ?
#
loop_
_entity_poly.entity_id
_entity_poly.type
_entity_poly.pdbx_seq_one_letter_code
_entity_poly.pdbx_strand_id
1 'polypeptide(L)'
;MYIPLLESSMSIPGYRPSDTAEFALEFGGARAAVVASDVPDEFGVDDSVRWSPADAHEHALSEPVDLVGLDGLAGVSAMRIEVGYDPTGLPPGASPTDVAIAAKTDAGWETLDSTVDLTETTVTAVLNERPPGATVVAVYDGGEH
;
A
#
# COMPACT_ATOMS: atom_id res chain seq x y z
N MET A 1 15.82 -19.42 25.00
CA MET A 1 16.54 -19.02 23.77
C MET A 1 15.58 -18.12 23.02
N TYR A 2 15.70 -16.81 23.22
CA TYR A 2 14.82 -15.82 22.59
C TYR A 2 15.49 -15.47 21.26
N ILE A 3 14.84 -15.82 20.16
CA ILE A 3 15.23 -15.33 18.84
C ILE A 3 14.41 -14.05 18.68
N PRO A 4 14.99 -12.84 18.74
CA PRO A 4 14.30 -11.71 18.16
C PRO A 4 14.34 -11.98 16.65
N LEU A 5 13.24 -12.48 16.09
CA LEU A 5 13.04 -12.25 14.67
C LEU A 5 13.15 -10.74 14.51
N LEU A 6 14.00 -10.33 13.58
CA LEU A 6 13.95 -9.01 13.01
C LEU A 6 12.65 -8.95 12.20
N GLU A 7 11.50 -8.95 12.87
CA GLU A 7 10.25 -8.52 12.27
C GLU A 7 10.47 -7.02 12.08
N SER A 8 10.74 -6.62 10.84
CA SER A 8 10.60 -5.22 10.43
C SER A 8 9.14 -4.83 10.63
N SER A 9 8.73 -4.60 11.88
CA SER A 9 7.45 -4.05 12.24
C SER A 9 7.32 -2.72 11.50
N MET A 10 6.29 -2.61 10.67
CA MET A 10 5.85 -1.38 10.07
C MET A 10 5.50 -0.39 11.18
N SER A 11 6.51 0.35 11.61
CA SER A 11 6.30 1.48 12.50
C SER A 11 5.65 2.60 11.70
N ILE A 12 4.48 3.05 12.15
CA ILE A 12 3.86 4.27 11.65
C ILE A 12 4.52 5.45 12.38
N PRO A 13 5.16 6.39 11.66
CA PRO A 13 5.81 7.55 12.28
C PRO A 13 4.84 8.31 13.20
N GLY A 14 5.22 8.50 14.46
CA GLY A 14 4.39 9.19 15.46
C GLY A 14 3.52 8.27 16.33
N TYR A 15 3.44 6.97 16.02
CA TYR A 15 2.66 5.99 16.78
C TYR A 15 3.54 4.92 17.41
N ARG A 16 3.03 4.29 18.47
CA ARG A 16 3.69 3.12 19.07
C ARG A 16 3.27 1.86 18.32
N PRO A 17 4.17 0.88 18.14
CA PRO A 17 3.84 -0.38 17.48
C PRO A 17 2.73 -1.16 18.20
N SER A 18 2.59 -1.01 19.53
CA SER A 18 1.49 -1.63 20.29
C SER A 18 0.10 -1.03 20.03
N ASP A 19 0.03 0.12 19.37
CA ASP A 19 -1.22 0.81 18.96
C ASP A 19 -1.52 0.60 17.47
N THR A 20 -0.64 -0.14 16.77
CA THR A 20 -0.71 -0.36 15.33
C THR A 20 -1.14 -1.79 15.07
N ALA A 21 -2.17 -1.96 14.25
CA ALA A 21 -2.55 -3.25 13.72
C ALA A 21 -1.85 -3.43 12.36
N GLU A 22 -0.96 -4.40 12.26
CA GLU A 22 -0.14 -4.69 11.07
C GLU A 22 -0.68 -5.92 10.33
N PHE A 23 -0.83 -5.80 9.01
CA PHE A 23 -1.34 -6.85 8.12
C PHE A 23 -0.42 -6.95 6.91
N ALA A 24 0.14 -8.13 6.67
CA ALA A 24 1.02 -8.37 5.54
C ALA A 24 0.43 -9.45 4.64
N LEU A 25 0.42 -9.22 3.33
CA LEU A 25 0.11 -10.25 2.37
C LEU A 25 1.41 -10.93 1.94
N GLU A 26 1.49 -12.25 2.11
CA GLU A 26 2.68 -13.02 1.72
C GLU A 26 2.85 -13.11 0.20
N PHE A 27 1.79 -12.87 -0.59
CA PHE A 27 1.78 -12.98 -2.05
C PHE A 27 1.58 -11.60 -2.69
N GLY A 28 2.49 -11.17 -3.58
CA GLY A 28 2.43 -9.85 -4.23
C GLY A 28 3.19 -8.72 -3.51
N GLY A 29 3.82 -9.00 -2.37
CA GLY A 29 4.76 -8.07 -1.72
C GLY A 29 4.12 -6.79 -1.17
N ALA A 30 2.82 -6.81 -0.87
CA ALA A 30 2.11 -5.68 -0.27
C ALA A 30 1.86 -5.88 1.23
N ARG A 31 1.92 -4.78 1.97
CA ARG A 31 1.74 -4.72 3.42
C ARG A 31 0.92 -3.49 3.77
N ALA A 32 0.05 -3.61 4.75
CA ALA A 32 -0.71 -2.49 5.28
C ALA A 32 -0.69 -2.50 6.80
N ALA A 33 -0.43 -1.35 7.40
CA ALA A 33 -0.54 -1.11 8.83
C ALA A 33 -1.57 -0.01 9.06
N VAL A 34 -2.41 -0.15 10.08
CA VAL A 34 -3.43 0.84 10.43
C VAL A 34 -3.42 1.11 11.92
N VAL A 35 -3.61 2.37 12.28
CA VAL A 35 -3.93 2.82 13.63
C VAL A 35 -5.38 3.32 13.59
N ALA A 36 -6.26 2.59 14.22
CA ALA A 36 -7.67 2.97 14.37
C ALA A 36 -8.13 2.70 15.81
N SER A 37 -9.20 3.37 16.21
CA SER A 37 -9.80 3.14 17.53
C SER A 37 -10.44 1.76 17.62
N ASP A 38 -10.91 1.23 16.48
CA ASP A 38 -11.45 -0.11 16.33
C ASP A 38 -11.01 -0.68 14.98
N VAL A 39 -10.32 -1.82 15.00
CA VAL A 39 -9.86 -2.55 13.81
C VAL A 39 -10.62 -3.87 13.79
N PRO A 40 -11.48 -4.12 12.79
CA PRO A 40 -12.23 -5.35 12.73
C PRO A 40 -11.30 -6.52 12.38
N ASP A 41 -11.59 -7.73 12.88
CA ASP A 41 -10.77 -8.93 12.61
C ASP A 41 -10.70 -9.30 11.12
N GLU A 42 -11.66 -8.84 10.31
CA GLU A 42 -11.68 -9.02 8.85
C GLU A 42 -10.79 -8.02 8.10
N PHE A 43 -10.24 -7.01 8.80
CA PHE A 43 -9.35 -6.05 8.15
C PHE A 43 -8.03 -6.73 7.79
N GLY A 44 -7.55 -6.45 6.58
CA GLY A 44 -6.34 -7.05 6.06
C GLY A 44 -6.05 -6.63 4.63
N VAL A 45 -5.01 -7.24 4.08
CA VAL A 45 -4.64 -7.15 2.67
C VAL A 45 -4.90 -8.50 2.03
N ASP A 46 -5.57 -8.52 0.89
CA ASP A 46 -5.91 -9.71 0.11
C ASP A 46 -5.59 -9.49 -1.36
N ASP A 47 -5.36 -10.57 -2.11
CA ASP A 47 -5.15 -10.43 -3.55
C ASP A 47 -6.44 -9.95 -4.23
N SER A 48 -6.31 -9.02 -5.19
CA SER A 48 -7.49 -8.55 -5.91
C SER A 48 -7.99 -9.61 -6.91
N VAL A 49 -8.72 -10.62 -6.42
CA VAL A 49 -9.41 -11.65 -7.22
C VAL A 49 -10.38 -11.07 -8.27
N ARG A 50 -10.80 -9.82 -8.11
CA ARG A 50 -11.68 -9.09 -9.05
C ARG A 50 -10.92 -8.32 -10.12
N TRP A 51 -9.60 -8.40 -10.16
CA TRP A 51 -8.81 -7.67 -11.13
C TRP A 51 -8.93 -8.25 -12.54
N SER A 52 -9.09 -7.37 -13.53
CA SER A 52 -8.77 -7.65 -14.92
C SER A 52 -7.65 -6.73 -15.37
N PRO A 53 -6.73 -7.18 -16.25
CA PRO A 53 -5.66 -6.33 -16.78
C PRO A 53 -6.17 -5.10 -17.56
N ALA A 54 -7.46 -5.07 -17.93
CA ALA A 54 -8.11 -3.91 -18.52
C ALA A 54 -8.49 -2.81 -17.49
N ASP A 55 -8.60 -3.17 -16.21
CA ASP A 55 -8.79 -2.25 -15.09
C ASP A 55 -7.46 -1.72 -14.55
N ALA A 56 -6.34 -2.26 -15.03
CA ALA A 56 -5.02 -1.82 -14.67
C ALA A 56 -4.79 -0.39 -15.10
N HIS A 57 -4.26 0.40 -14.16
CA HIS A 57 -3.60 1.64 -14.53
C HIS A 57 -2.60 1.32 -15.65
N GLU A 58 -2.58 2.13 -16.70
CA GLU A 58 -1.76 1.91 -17.92
C GLU A 58 -0.25 1.82 -17.60
N HIS A 59 0.12 2.16 -16.37
CA HIS A 59 1.46 2.24 -15.81
C HIS A 59 1.63 1.42 -14.51
N ALA A 60 0.81 0.38 -14.29
CA ALA A 60 0.95 -0.48 -13.11
C ALA A 60 2.28 -1.26 -13.13
N LEU A 61 3.05 -1.12 -12.05
CA LEU A 61 4.33 -1.80 -11.81
C LEU A 61 4.19 -2.99 -10.85
N SER A 62 3.01 -3.17 -10.25
CA SER A 62 2.70 -4.29 -9.36
C SER A 62 1.33 -4.88 -9.70
N GLU A 63 1.07 -6.07 -9.16
CA GLU A 63 -0.30 -6.55 -9.06
C GLU A 63 -1.08 -5.67 -8.06
N PRO A 64 -2.36 -5.38 -8.33
CA PRO A 64 -3.19 -4.65 -7.38
C PRO A 64 -3.60 -5.53 -6.21
N VAL A 65 -3.81 -4.88 -5.08
CA VAL A 65 -4.11 -5.51 -3.80
C VAL A 65 -5.35 -4.88 -3.22
N ASP A 66 -6.24 -5.70 -2.67
CA ASP A 66 -7.46 -5.22 -2.04
C ASP A 66 -7.27 -5.11 -0.53
N LEU A 67 -7.70 -3.99 0.03
CA LEU A 67 -7.74 -3.73 1.46
C LEU A 67 -9.13 -4.13 1.97
N VAL A 68 -9.23 -5.36 2.47
CA VAL A 68 -10.47 -5.90 3.02
C VAL A 68 -10.74 -5.31 4.40
N GLY A 69 -12.02 -5.21 4.80
CA GLY A 69 -12.42 -4.69 6.11
C GLY A 69 -12.24 -3.18 6.34
N LEU A 70 -11.89 -2.39 5.31
CA LEU A 70 -11.76 -0.91 5.41
C LEU A 70 -13.04 -0.19 5.85
N ASP A 71 -14.21 -0.70 5.44
CA ASP A 71 -15.50 -0.09 5.79
C ASP A 71 -15.78 -0.18 7.30
N GLY A 72 -15.33 -1.27 7.93
CA GLY A 72 -15.48 -1.51 9.36
C GLY A 72 -14.50 -0.75 10.25
N LEU A 73 -13.47 -0.09 9.69
CA LEU A 73 -12.53 0.70 10.49
C LEU A 73 -13.20 1.96 11.06
N ALA A 74 -13.16 2.10 12.39
CA ALA A 74 -13.68 3.27 13.08
C ALA A 74 -12.56 4.09 13.73
N GLY A 75 -12.58 5.40 13.51
CA GLY A 75 -11.63 6.33 14.12
C GLY A 75 -10.19 6.11 13.63
N VAL A 76 -10.00 5.93 12.33
CA VAL A 76 -8.67 5.84 11.70
C VAL A 76 -7.89 7.11 12.00
N SER A 77 -6.74 6.94 12.64
CA SER A 77 -5.80 8.03 12.96
C SER A 77 -4.63 8.05 11.99
N ALA A 78 -4.18 6.88 11.54
CA ALA A 78 -3.14 6.77 10.52
C ALA A 78 -3.22 5.41 9.82
N MET A 79 -2.77 5.36 8.58
CA MET A 79 -2.64 4.14 7.80
C MET A 79 -1.36 4.22 6.97
N ARG A 80 -0.60 3.13 6.94
CA ARG A 80 0.60 2.98 6.15
C ARG A 80 0.41 1.80 5.21
N ILE A 81 0.63 2.01 3.93
CA ILE A 81 0.49 0.98 2.89
C ILE A 81 1.83 0.90 2.19
N GLU A 82 2.38 -0.29 2.02
CA GLU A 82 3.62 -0.55 1.30
C GLU A 82 3.33 -1.56 0.21
N VAL A 83 3.80 -1.29 -0.99
CA VAL A 83 3.61 -2.15 -2.15
C VAL A 83 4.96 -2.33 -2.82
N GLY A 84 5.38 -3.59 -3.00
CA GLY A 84 6.52 -3.91 -3.84
C GLY A 84 6.21 -3.59 -5.31
N TYR A 85 7.14 -2.96 -6.01
CA TYR A 85 7.00 -2.68 -7.43
C TYR A 85 8.13 -3.37 -8.21
N ASP A 86 7.83 -3.77 -9.44
CA ASP A 86 8.84 -4.35 -10.32
C ASP A 86 9.55 -3.23 -11.11
N PRO A 87 10.83 -2.94 -10.85
CA PRO A 87 11.55 -1.89 -11.55
C PRO A 87 11.85 -2.24 -13.02
N THR A 88 11.65 -3.48 -13.46
CA THR A 88 11.81 -3.87 -14.87
C THR A 88 10.62 -3.40 -15.72
N GLY A 89 9.48 -3.12 -15.08
CA GLY A 89 8.32 -2.49 -15.71
C GLY A 89 8.49 -1.00 -16.00
N LEU A 90 9.54 -0.35 -15.48
CA LEU A 90 9.77 1.08 -15.67
C LEU A 90 10.20 1.41 -17.11
N PRO A 91 9.66 2.49 -17.72
CA PRO A 91 10.08 2.91 -19.05
C PRO A 91 11.58 3.29 -19.09
N PRO A 92 12.25 3.11 -20.22
CA PRO A 92 13.66 3.49 -20.36
C PRO A 92 13.82 5.01 -20.19
N GLY A 93 14.53 5.43 -19.14
CA GLY A 93 14.72 6.84 -18.79
C GLY A 93 13.82 7.34 -17.65
N ALA A 94 12.89 6.51 -17.16
CA ALA A 94 12.13 6.77 -15.95
C ALA A 94 13.04 6.79 -14.72
N SER A 95 12.76 7.73 -13.81
CA SER A 95 13.36 7.71 -12.49
C SER A 95 12.74 6.57 -11.68
N PRO A 96 13.53 5.72 -11.01
CA PRO A 96 12.98 4.65 -10.19
C PRO A 96 12.28 5.16 -8.92
N THR A 97 12.38 6.47 -8.64
CA THR A 97 11.66 7.21 -7.58
C THR A 97 10.29 7.75 -8.03
N ASP A 98 9.99 7.64 -9.32
CA ASP A 98 8.79 8.19 -9.98
C ASP A 98 7.68 7.13 -9.90
N VAL A 99 7.49 6.59 -8.70
CA VAL A 99 6.57 5.50 -8.40
C VAL A 99 5.69 5.95 -7.26
N ALA A 100 4.38 5.80 -7.43
CA ALA A 100 3.39 6.15 -6.43
C ALA A 100 2.45 4.96 -6.20
N ILE A 101 1.75 4.96 -5.07
CA ILE A 101 0.60 4.08 -4.88
C ILE A 101 -0.63 4.80 -5.41
N ALA A 102 -1.37 4.17 -6.30
CA ALA A 102 -2.68 4.62 -6.72
C ALA A 102 -3.77 3.78 -6.07
N ALA A 103 -4.83 4.43 -5.59
CA ALA A 103 -6.03 3.79 -5.06
C ALA A 103 -7.17 3.88 -6.09
N LYS A 104 -7.92 2.78 -6.26
CA LYS A 104 -9.07 2.71 -7.16
C LYS A 104 -10.31 3.29 -6.49
N THR A 105 -10.77 4.43 -6.99
CA THR A 105 -12.02 5.09 -6.61
C THR A 105 -13.09 4.83 -7.66
N ASP A 106 -14.36 5.18 -7.37
CA ASP A 106 -15.45 5.18 -8.36
C ASP A 106 -15.19 6.12 -9.55
N ALA A 107 -14.37 7.16 -9.37
CA ALA A 107 -14.01 8.11 -10.42
C ALA A 107 -12.81 7.65 -11.27
N GLY A 108 -12.11 6.59 -10.85
CA GLY A 108 -10.87 6.12 -11.45
C GLY A 108 -9.75 5.97 -10.41
N TRP A 109 -8.51 5.93 -10.89
CA TRP A 109 -7.33 5.81 -10.03
C TRP A 109 -6.89 7.18 -9.51
N GLU A 110 -6.70 7.27 -8.20
CA GLU A 110 -6.17 8.47 -7.55
C GLU A 110 -4.81 8.14 -6.92
N THR A 111 -3.79 8.94 -7.22
CA THR A 111 -2.46 8.78 -6.66
C THR A 111 -2.42 9.28 -5.21
N LEU A 112 -1.78 8.49 -4.36
CA LEU A 112 -1.58 8.81 -2.95
C LEU A 112 -0.18 9.38 -2.75
N ASP A 113 -0.03 10.26 -1.76
CA ASP A 113 1.29 10.74 -1.32
C ASP A 113 2.12 9.55 -0.83
N SER A 114 3.15 9.21 -1.61
CA SER A 114 3.90 7.98 -1.47
C SER A 114 5.40 8.26 -1.50
N THR A 115 6.16 7.51 -0.73
CA THR A 115 7.62 7.54 -0.66
C THR A 115 8.18 6.24 -1.19
N VAL A 116 9.09 6.33 -2.16
CA VAL A 116 9.75 5.16 -2.76
C VAL A 116 11.02 4.81 -1.99
N ASP A 117 11.16 3.54 -1.63
CA ASP A 117 12.41 2.95 -1.15
C ASP A 117 13.09 2.16 -2.28
N LEU A 118 14.20 2.72 -2.77
CA LEU A 118 15.00 2.11 -3.84
C LEU A 118 15.81 0.90 -3.38
N THR A 119 16.01 0.73 -2.08
CA THR A 119 16.80 -0.37 -1.52
C THR A 119 15.95 -1.63 -1.48
N GLU A 120 14.71 -1.49 -1.03
CA GLU A 120 13.74 -2.58 -0.91
C GLU A 120 12.85 -2.72 -2.15
N THR A 121 12.93 -1.79 -3.12
CA THR A 121 12.06 -1.72 -4.31
C THR A 121 10.59 -1.72 -3.92
N THR A 122 10.28 -0.94 -2.89
CA THR A 122 8.93 -0.77 -2.35
C THR A 122 8.52 0.69 -2.41
N VAL A 123 7.23 0.93 -2.55
CA VAL A 123 6.63 2.26 -2.41
C VAL A 123 5.72 2.24 -1.18
N THR A 124 5.83 3.26 -0.34
CA THR A 124 5.08 3.39 0.91
C THR A 124 4.20 4.64 0.87
N ALA A 125 2.89 4.50 1.03
CA ALA A 125 1.95 5.59 1.22
C ALA A 125 1.59 5.71 2.70
N VAL A 126 1.57 6.93 3.22
CA VAL A 126 1.14 7.21 4.60
C VAL A 126 -0.05 8.16 4.56
N LEU A 127 -1.19 7.67 5.05
CA LEU A 127 -2.43 8.41 5.13
C LEU A 127 -2.76 8.70 6.60
N ASN A 128 -3.36 9.86 6.86
CA ASN A 128 -3.91 10.20 8.18
C ASN A 128 -5.42 9.84 8.28
N GLU A 129 -5.96 9.23 7.23
CA GLU A 129 -7.36 8.85 7.10
C GLU A 129 -7.48 7.58 6.25
N ARG A 130 -8.72 7.13 6.00
CA ARG A 130 -8.96 5.97 5.15
C ARG A 130 -8.59 6.29 3.69
N PRO A 131 -8.00 5.34 2.95
CA PRO A 131 -7.78 5.52 1.53
C PRO A 131 -9.11 5.74 0.81
N PRO A 132 -9.11 6.49 -0.30
CA PRO A 132 -10.32 6.79 -1.07
C PRO A 132 -10.89 5.55 -1.77
N GLY A 133 -10.12 4.47 -1.84
CA GLY A 133 -10.47 3.19 -2.44
C GLY A 133 -9.90 2.01 -1.67
N ALA A 134 -10.55 0.84 -1.79
CA ALA A 134 -10.07 -0.39 -1.18
C ALA A 134 -8.97 -1.08 -1.99
N THR A 135 -8.98 -0.93 -3.31
CA THR A 135 -7.94 -1.51 -4.16
C THR A 135 -6.79 -0.52 -4.33
N VAL A 136 -5.56 -0.96 -4.12
CA VAL A 136 -4.34 -0.16 -4.29
C VAL A 136 -3.36 -0.86 -5.22
N VAL A 137 -2.53 -0.09 -5.93
CA VAL A 137 -1.52 -0.63 -6.86
C VAL A 137 -0.33 0.31 -6.95
N ALA A 138 0.88 -0.22 -7.14
CA ALA A 138 2.04 0.60 -7.46
C ALA A 138 1.98 1.01 -8.94
N VAL A 139 2.07 2.30 -9.21
CA VAL A 139 2.07 2.87 -10.55
C VAL A 139 3.30 3.72 -10.77
N TYR A 140 3.78 3.74 -12.00
CA TYR A 140 4.72 4.77 -12.44
C TYR A 140 3.97 6.12 -12.50
N ASP A 141 4.36 7.06 -11.65
CA ASP A 141 3.87 8.44 -11.61
C ASP A 141 4.90 9.29 -12.34
N GLY A 142 4.68 9.48 -13.64
CA GLY A 142 5.65 10.02 -14.61
C GLY A 142 6.11 11.47 -14.39
N GLY A 143 5.84 12.06 -13.22
CA GLY A 143 6.20 13.43 -12.90
C GLY A 143 5.71 14.45 -13.93
N GLU A 144 4.51 14.27 -14.50
CA GLU A 144 3.88 15.33 -15.30
C GLU A 144 2.99 16.18 -14.38
N HIS A 145 3.61 17.16 -13.71
CA HIS A 145 2.91 18.26 -13.06
C HIS A 145 3.40 19.61 -13.59
#